data_AF-A0A1I0TUT1-F1
#
_entry.id   AF-A0A1I0TUT1-F1
#
_cell.length_a   1.000
_cell.length_b   1.000
_cell.length_c   1.000
_cell.angle_alpha   90.00
_cell.angle_beta   90.00
_cell.angle_gamma   90.00
#
_symmetry.space_group_name_H-M   'P 1'
#
loop_
_entity.id
_entity.type
_entity.pdbx_description
1 polymer ?
#
loop_
_entity_poly.entity_id
_entity_poly.type
_entity_poly.pdbx_seq_one_letter_code
_entity_poly.pdbx_strand_id
1 'polypeptide(L)'
;MERFEEILTKYNFIKRTDKLKTTFEESEKAINFKLPNDYKAFASNYLEFEGIIGDQYVRLWDFDDVIKMNTDHQIFEYLPNTLAIGGNGGGEYIAIEQLNDNSLRIVLSTFIIDKKAHIEIGISFTDFLERLDNRKAWFE
;
A
#
# COMPACT_ATOMS: atom_id res chain seq x y z
N MET A 1 1.42 -0.84 -17.71
CA MET A 1 1.82 -2.22 -17.35
C MET A 1 3.33 -2.39 -17.48
N GLU A 2 3.93 -1.95 -18.60
CA GLU A 2 5.39 -1.96 -18.80
C GLU A 2 6.14 -1.22 -17.67
N ARG A 3 5.78 0.04 -17.39
CA ARG A 3 6.42 0.84 -16.34
C ARG A 3 6.35 0.23 -14.94
N PHE A 4 5.24 -0.41 -14.61
CA PHE A 4 5.03 -1.06 -13.33
C PHE A 4 6.01 -2.24 -13.14
N GLU A 5 6.06 -3.16 -14.11
CA GLU A 5 6.99 -4.30 -14.08
C GLU A 5 8.47 -3.84 -14.12
N GLU A 6 8.79 -2.76 -14.85
CA GLU A 6 10.13 -2.17 -14.86
C GLU A 6 10.58 -1.73 -13.47
N ILE A 7 9.73 -0.99 -12.74
CA ILE A 7 10.05 -0.51 -11.40
C ILE A 7 10.26 -1.68 -10.44
N LEU A 8 9.33 -2.65 -10.44
CA LEU A 8 9.44 -3.82 -9.57
C LEU A 8 10.71 -4.63 -9.85
N THR A 9 11.09 -4.78 -11.12
CA THR A 9 12.34 -5.43 -11.52
C THR A 9 13.56 -4.61 -11.08
N LYS A 10 13.56 -3.29 -11.31
CA LYS A 10 14.66 -2.38 -10.95
C LYS A 10 15.01 -2.44 -9.47
N TYR A 11 14.00 -2.55 -8.60
CA TYR A 11 14.18 -2.61 -7.15
C TYR A 11 14.22 -4.04 -6.59
N ASN A 12 14.30 -5.06 -7.44
CA ASN A 12 14.43 -6.47 -7.05
C ASN A 12 13.28 -6.98 -6.17
N PHE A 13 12.04 -6.57 -6.46
CA PHE A 13 10.88 -7.14 -5.81
C PHE A 13 10.80 -8.65 -6.03
N ILE A 14 10.57 -9.40 -4.94
CA ILE A 14 10.54 -10.86 -4.99
C ILE A 14 9.20 -11.30 -5.57
N LYS A 15 9.26 -12.07 -6.66
CA LYS A 15 8.06 -12.66 -7.26
C LYS A 15 7.52 -13.76 -6.37
N ARG A 16 6.20 -13.76 -6.20
CA ARG A 16 5.46 -14.81 -5.53
C ARG A 16 5.41 -16.06 -6.41
N THR A 17 5.71 -17.22 -5.82
CA THR A 17 5.57 -18.54 -6.48
C THR A 17 4.35 -19.30 -6.00
N ASP A 18 3.93 -19.05 -4.76
CA ASP A 18 2.79 -19.69 -4.14
C ASP A 18 1.49 -18.94 -4.43
N LYS A 19 0.34 -19.60 -4.29
CA LYS A 19 -0.94 -18.92 -4.35
C LYS A 19 -1.17 -18.11 -3.07
N LEU A 20 -1.90 -17.01 -3.19
CA LEU A 20 -2.42 -16.28 -2.04
C LEU A 20 -3.23 -17.22 -1.14
N LYS A 21 -3.02 -17.11 0.17
CA LYS A 21 -3.80 -17.82 1.18
C LYS A 21 -5.14 -17.12 1.40
N THR A 22 -5.17 -15.80 1.29
CA THR A 22 -6.38 -14.96 1.42
C THR A 22 -6.86 -14.50 0.05
N THR A 23 -8.16 -14.55 -0.20
CA THR A 23 -8.73 -14.04 -1.45
C THR A 23 -8.94 -12.53 -1.41
N PHE A 24 -8.96 -11.87 -2.57
CA PHE A 24 -9.29 -10.44 -2.62
C PHE A 24 -10.70 -10.18 -2.12
N GLU A 25 -11.65 -11.06 -2.42
CA GLU A 25 -13.05 -10.94 -2.00
C GLU A 25 -13.21 -11.00 -0.47
N GLU A 26 -12.41 -11.81 0.22
CA GLU A 26 -12.39 -11.86 1.69
C GLU A 26 -11.83 -10.57 2.29
N SER A 27 -10.70 -10.08 1.77
CA SER A 27 -10.10 -8.81 2.20
C SER A 27 -11.01 -7.60 1.93
N GLU A 28 -11.64 -7.55 0.75
CA GLU A 28 -12.57 -6.48 0.36
C GLU A 28 -13.82 -6.46 1.26
N LYS A 29 -14.29 -7.62 1.73
CA LYS A 29 -15.39 -7.68 2.73
C LYS A 29 -14.97 -7.12 4.08
N ALA A 30 -13.72 -7.33 4.50
CA ALA A 30 -13.21 -6.83 5.77
C ALA A 30 -13.06 -5.31 5.78
N ILE A 31 -12.63 -4.72 4.66
CA ILE A 31 -12.39 -3.27 4.53
C ILE A 31 -13.58 -2.48 3.97
N ASN A 32 -14.63 -3.17 3.49
CA ASN A 32 -15.83 -2.58 2.90
C ASN A 32 -15.58 -1.68 1.67
N PHE A 33 -14.50 -1.91 0.93
CA PHE A 33 -14.23 -1.28 -0.36
C PHE A 33 -13.47 -2.22 -1.31
N LYS A 34 -13.47 -1.88 -2.60
CA LYS A 34 -12.79 -2.66 -3.64
C LYS A 34 -11.32 -2.31 -3.73
N LEU A 35 -10.45 -3.32 -3.75
CA LEU A 35 -9.01 -3.10 -3.92
C LEU A 35 -8.73 -2.68 -5.37
N PRO A 36 -7.82 -1.70 -5.58
CA PRO A 36 -7.50 -1.24 -6.91
C PRO A 36 -6.76 -2.32 -7.69
N ASN A 37 -6.98 -2.37 -9.01
CA ASN A 37 -6.49 -3.47 -9.85
C ASN A 37 -4.97 -3.55 -9.92
N ASP A 38 -4.27 -2.43 -9.83
CA ASP A 38 -2.80 -2.39 -9.81
C ASP A 38 -2.22 -2.94 -8.50
N TYR A 39 -2.83 -2.64 -7.36
CA TYR A 39 -2.46 -3.29 -6.09
C TYR A 39 -2.77 -4.79 -6.09
N LYS A 40 -3.89 -5.22 -6.69
CA LYS A 40 -4.17 -6.66 -6.85
C LYS A 40 -3.14 -7.34 -7.74
N ALA A 41 -2.72 -6.69 -8.83
CA ALA A 41 -1.66 -7.18 -9.69
C ALA A 41 -0.32 -7.30 -8.93
N PHE A 42 0.02 -6.32 -8.08
CA PHE A 42 1.15 -6.43 -7.16
C PHE A 42 1.01 -7.65 -6.24
N ALA A 43 -0.05 -7.70 -5.45
CA ALA A 43 -0.30 -8.72 -4.43
C ALA A 43 -0.29 -10.16 -4.99
N SER A 44 -0.88 -10.37 -6.18
CA SER A 44 -0.91 -11.69 -6.82
C SER A 44 0.46 -12.16 -7.32
N ASN A 45 1.38 -11.25 -7.64
CA ASN A 45 2.62 -11.60 -8.33
C ASN A 45 3.87 -11.38 -7.47
N TYR A 46 3.78 -10.68 -6.35
CA TYR A 46 4.92 -10.28 -5.53
C TYR A 46 4.65 -10.53 -4.03
N LEU A 47 5.73 -10.76 -3.30
CA LEU A 47 5.75 -10.89 -1.84
C LEU A 47 5.84 -9.50 -1.17
N GLU A 48 6.18 -9.46 0.11
CA GLU A 48 6.61 -8.24 0.79
C GLU A 48 7.80 -7.57 0.11
N PHE A 49 8.01 -6.29 0.43
CA PHE A 49 9.19 -5.54 0.00
C PHE A 49 9.72 -4.72 1.15
N GLU A 50 11.05 -4.66 1.30
CA GLU A 50 11.71 -3.79 2.25
C GLU A 50 13.01 -3.27 1.64
N GLY A 51 13.10 -1.95 1.44
CA GLY A 51 14.26 -1.35 0.77
C GLY A 51 14.06 0.11 0.42
N ILE A 52 15.01 0.65 -0.36
CA ILE A 52 14.98 2.03 -0.84
C ILE A 52 14.40 2.08 -2.26
N ILE A 53 13.37 2.90 -2.47
CA ILE A 53 12.84 3.27 -3.79
C ILE A 53 13.08 4.76 -4.00
N GLY A 54 13.80 5.11 -5.06
CA GLY A 54 14.38 6.45 -5.23
C GLY A 54 15.30 6.79 -4.07
N ASP A 55 14.86 7.75 -3.24
CA ASP A 55 15.56 8.21 -2.03
C ASP A 55 14.78 7.89 -0.74
N GLN A 56 13.69 7.10 -0.82
CA GLN A 56 12.78 6.84 0.29
C GLN A 56 12.83 5.38 0.76
N TYR A 57 12.81 5.17 2.07
CA TYR A 57 12.65 3.84 2.66
C TYR A 57 11.20 3.38 2.60
N VAL A 58 10.98 2.18 2.08
CA VAL A 58 9.66 1.59 1.90
C VAL A 58 9.67 0.16 2.45
N ARG A 59 8.66 -0.14 3.26
CA ARG A 59 8.35 -1.49 3.71
C ARG A 59 6.90 -1.82 3.36
N LEU A 60 6.66 -2.67 2.36
CA LEU A 60 5.34 -3.17 2.00
C LEU A 60 5.13 -4.56 2.61
N TRP A 61 3.95 -4.81 3.15
CA TRP A 61 3.59 -6.10 3.75
C TRP A 61 3.14 -7.11 2.70
N ASP A 62 3.33 -8.40 2.99
CA ASP A 62 2.73 -9.48 2.20
C ASP A 62 1.21 -9.40 2.30
N PHE A 63 0.51 -9.57 1.17
CA PHE A 63 -0.94 -9.48 1.11
C PHE A 63 -1.65 -10.43 2.09
N ASP A 64 -1.09 -11.63 2.31
CA ASP A 64 -1.67 -12.61 3.23
C ASP A 64 -1.66 -12.14 4.69
N ASP A 65 -0.80 -11.18 5.04
CA ASP A 65 -0.69 -10.63 6.39
C ASP A 65 -1.40 -9.27 6.56
N VAL A 66 -1.75 -8.59 5.47
CA VAL A 66 -2.28 -7.22 5.48
C VAL A 66 -3.50 -7.07 6.39
N ILE A 67 -4.50 -7.96 6.30
CA ILE A 67 -5.70 -7.86 7.14
C ILE A 67 -5.38 -8.09 8.62
N LYS A 68 -4.50 -9.06 8.92
CA LYS A 68 -4.04 -9.34 10.28
C LYS A 68 -3.31 -8.13 10.86
N MET A 69 -2.39 -7.54 10.11
CA MET A 69 -1.64 -6.36 10.55
C MET A 69 -2.56 -5.17 10.85
N ASN A 70 -3.53 -4.89 10.00
CA ASN A 70 -4.49 -3.80 10.26
C ASN A 70 -5.36 -4.07 11.48
N THR A 71 -5.72 -5.33 11.74
CA THR A 71 -6.49 -5.72 12.92
C THR A 71 -5.65 -5.57 14.19
N ASP A 72 -4.43 -6.10 14.19
CA ASP A 72 -3.50 -6.06 15.33
C ASP A 72 -3.12 -4.61 15.69
N HIS A 73 -2.99 -3.73 14.70
CA HIS A 73 -2.71 -2.31 14.88
C HIS A 73 -3.97 -1.44 15.06
N GLN A 74 -5.16 -2.05 15.15
CA GLN A 74 -6.46 -1.38 15.32
C GLN A 74 -6.78 -0.35 14.22
N ILE A 75 -6.15 -0.43 13.04
CA ILE A 75 -6.32 0.56 11.97
C ILE A 75 -7.80 0.69 11.57
N PHE A 76 -8.53 -0.42 11.48
CA PHE A 76 -9.95 -0.40 11.08
C PHE A 76 -10.88 0.26 12.11
N GLU A 77 -10.53 0.26 13.39
CA GLU A 77 -11.32 0.92 14.45
C GLU A 77 -11.29 2.45 14.29
N TYR A 78 -10.21 2.92 13.70
CA TYR A 78 -9.68 4.27 13.87
C TYR A 78 -9.66 5.02 12.53
N LEU A 79 -9.36 4.31 11.45
CA LEU A 79 -9.37 4.74 10.06
C LEU A 79 -10.20 3.75 9.22
N PRO A 80 -11.54 3.73 9.36
CA PRO A 80 -12.40 2.69 8.78
C PRO A 80 -12.45 2.66 7.24
N ASN A 81 -11.95 3.70 6.57
CA ASN A 81 -11.88 3.78 5.11
C ASN A 81 -10.44 3.62 4.59
N THR A 82 -9.56 3.04 5.41
CA THR A 82 -8.13 2.99 5.16
C THR A 82 -7.60 1.58 5.40
N LEU A 83 -6.79 1.10 4.47
CA LEU A 83 -6.06 -0.14 4.58
C LEU A 83 -4.56 0.14 4.54
N ALA A 84 -3.88 -0.02 5.67
CA ALA A 84 -2.42 0.02 5.71
C ALA A 84 -1.85 -1.19 4.95
N ILE A 85 -0.90 -0.94 4.06
CA ILE A 85 -0.24 -1.96 3.23
C ILE A 85 1.27 -2.01 3.49
N GLY A 86 1.75 -1.22 4.45
CA GLY A 86 3.17 -1.05 4.71
C GLY A 86 3.46 0.18 5.55
N GLY A 87 4.72 0.62 5.54
CA GLY A 87 5.19 1.82 6.20
C GLY A 87 6.50 2.34 5.60
N ASN A 88 6.93 3.50 6.07
CA ASN A 88 8.17 4.17 5.62
C ASN A 88 9.37 3.98 6.58
N GLY A 89 9.22 3.14 7.61
CA GLY A 89 10.24 2.93 8.65
C GLY A 89 10.36 4.05 9.70
N GLY A 90 9.63 5.17 9.54
CA GLY A 90 9.59 6.32 10.44
C GLY A 90 8.43 6.32 11.45
N GLY A 91 7.58 5.30 11.40
CA GLY A 91 6.37 5.21 12.23
C GLY A 91 5.08 5.58 11.50
N GLU A 92 5.17 5.99 10.24
CA GLU A 92 4.03 6.20 9.35
C GLU A 92 3.66 4.95 8.55
N TYR A 93 2.37 4.79 8.31
CA TYR A 93 1.80 3.77 7.45
C TYR A 93 1.68 4.27 6.02
N ILE A 94 2.02 3.41 5.07
CA ILE A 94 1.63 3.56 3.67
C ILE A 94 0.29 2.84 3.53
N ALA A 95 -0.75 3.53 3.07
CA ALA A 95 -2.10 3.01 3.08
C ALA A 95 -2.90 3.35 1.82
N ILE A 96 -3.84 2.47 1.47
CA ILE A 96 -4.89 2.74 0.48
C ILE A 96 -6.06 3.37 1.24
N GLU A 97 -6.49 4.56 0.83
CA GLU A 97 -7.63 5.25 1.42
C GLU A 97 -8.76 5.39 0.39
N GLN A 98 -9.99 5.08 0.83
CA GLN A 98 -11.21 5.38 0.09
C GLN A 98 -11.81 6.72 0.53
N LEU A 99 -12.03 7.61 -0.44
CA LEU A 99 -12.68 8.90 -0.24
C LEU A 99 -14.20 8.79 -0.32
N ASN A 100 -14.91 9.85 0.08
CA ASN A 100 -16.37 9.88 0.12
C ASN A 100 -17.04 9.72 -1.26
N ASP A 101 -16.33 10.01 -2.34
CA ASP A 101 -16.78 9.81 -3.73
C ASP A 101 -16.43 8.41 -4.27
N ASN A 102 -15.94 7.51 -3.41
CA ASN A 102 -15.43 6.17 -3.71
C ASN A 102 -14.13 6.14 -4.53
N SER A 103 -13.50 7.29 -4.77
CA SER A 103 -12.15 7.30 -5.33
C SER A 103 -11.14 6.76 -4.32
N LEU A 104 -10.02 6.23 -4.84
CA LEU A 104 -8.96 5.64 -4.04
C LEU A 104 -7.68 6.45 -4.24
N ARG A 105 -6.88 6.55 -3.19
CA ARG A 105 -5.53 7.13 -3.23
C ARG A 105 -4.59 6.38 -2.30
N ILE A 106 -3.30 6.57 -2.50
CA ILE A 106 -2.24 6.10 -1.60
C ILE A 106 -1.84 7.27 -0.70
N VAL A 107 -1.87 7.04 0.61
CA VAL A 107 -1.52 8.03 1.61
C VAL A 107 -0.39 7.55 2.51
N LEU A 108 0.42 8.49 2.97
CA LEU A 108 1.24 8.33 4.16
C LEU A 108 0.42 8.83 5.36
N SER A 109 0.19 7.95 6.32
CA SER A 109 -0.60 8.23 7.52
C SER A 109 0.26 8.13 8.76
N THR A 110 0.25 9.17 9.59
CA THR A 110 0.91 9.11 10.91
C THR A 110 0.13 8.21 11.88
N PHE A 111 0.81 7.71 12.90
CA PHE A 111 0.19 6.97 14.01
C PHE A 111 -0.80 7.82 14.82
N ILE A 112 -0.75 9.15 14.69
CA ILE A 112 -1.80 10.03 15.20
C ILE A 112 -3.01 9.81 14.29
N ILE A 113 -3.97 9.07 14.83
CA ILE A 113 -5.20 8.66 14.19
C ILE A 113 -6.15 9.85 14.04
N ASP A 114 -5.72 10.85 13.28
CA ASP A 114 -6.56 11.92 12.78
C ASP A 114 -6.42 11.90 11.26
N LYS A 115 -7.54 11.70 10.55
CA LYS A 115 -7.61 11.72 9.08
C LYS A 115 -7.01 13.01 8.48
N LYS A 116 -6.94 14.10 9.26
CA LYS A 116 -6.29 15.35 8.85
C LYS A 116 -4.78 15.24 8.62
N ALA A 117 -4.15 14.15 9.06
CA ALA A 117 -2.72 13.92 8.91
C ALA A 117 -2.35 13.06 7.67
N HIS A 118 -3.33 12.63 6.87
CA HIS A 118 -3.04 11.87 5.65
C HIS A 118 -2.38 12.78 4.59
N ILE A 119 -1.20 12.37 4.13
CA ILE A 119 -0.50 13.01 3.01
C ILE A 119 -0.67 12.13 1.79
N GLU A 120 -1.22 12.67 0.71
CA GLU A 120 -1.35 11.92 -0.54
C GLU A 120 0.01 11.72 -1.19
N ILE A 121 0.42 10.47 -1.36
CA ILE A 121 1.69 10.06 -1.96
C ILE A 121 1.49 9.33 -3.30
N GLY A 122 0.25 9.15 -3.74
CA GLY A 122 -0.06 8.68 -5.08
C GLY A 122 -1.57 8.58 -5.31
N ILE A 123 -2.01 8.70 -6.56
CA ILE A 123 -3.43 8.50 -6.95
C ILE A 123 -3.74 7.03 -7.28
N SER A 124 -2.72 6.18 -7.33
CA SER A 124 -2.82 4.73 -7.52
C SER A 124 -1.56 4.07 -6.94
N PHE A 125 -1.56 2.74 -6.81
CA PHE A 125 -0.38 2.02 -6.33
C PHE A 125 0.79 2.15 -7.32
N THR A 126 0.49 2.15 -8.62
CA THR A 126 1.50 2.37 -9.67
C THR A 126 2.05 3.80 -9.64
N ASP A 127 1.18 4.82 -9.51
CA ASP A 127 1.60 6.23 -9.43
C ASP A 127 2.48 6.48 -8.19
N PHE A 128 2.13 5.87 -7.06
CA PHE A 128 2.95 5.88 -5.86
C PHE A 128 4.38 5.38 -6.13
N LEU A 129 4.52 4.20 -6.77
CA LEU A 129 5.82 3.65 -7.11
C LEU A 129 6.58 4.53 -8.13
N GLU A 130 5.88 5.08 -9.13
CA GLU A 130 6.47 5.96 -10.15
C GLU A 130 6.99 7.27 -9.53
N ARG A 131 6.25 7.87 -8.59
CA ARG A 131 6.69 9.07 -7.86
C ARG A 131 8.00 8.81 -7.10
N LEU A 132 8.06 7.69 -6.37
CA LEU A 132 9.27 7.30 -5.66
C LEU A 132 10.43 7.01 -6.62
N ASP A 133 10.19 6.28 -7.72
CA ASP A 133 11.23 6.00 -8.73
C ASP A 133 11.82 7.28 -9.32
N ASN A 134 10.98 8.30 -9.49
CA ASN A 134 11.35 9.65 -9.93
C ASN A 134 11.93 10.53 -8.80
N ARG A 135 12.25 9.93 -7.65
CA ARG A 135 12.86 10.57 -6.47
C ARG A 135 12.01 11.67 -5.83
N LYS A 136 10.68 11.63 -6.01
CA LYS A 136 9.78 12.52 -5.28
C LYS A 136 9.76 12.12 -3.81
N ALA A 137 10.04 13.07 -2.91
CA ALA A 137 10.02 12.79 -1.48
C ALA A 137 8.59 12.66 -0.94
N TRP A 138 8.45 12.10 0.27
CA TRP A 138 7.14 11.88 0.92
C TRP A 138 6.28 13.13 1.07
N PHE A 139 6.92 14.30 1.22
CA PHE A 139 6.29 15.56 1.64
C PHE A 139 6.33 16.65 0.54
N GLU A 140 6.55 16.25 -0.71
CA GLU A 140 6.65 17.14 -1.88
C GLU A 140 5.40 17.11 -2.78
#